data_AF-A0A2V8SDW1-F1
#
_entry.id   AF-A0A2V8SDW1-F1
#
_cell.length_a   1.000
_cell.length_b   1.000
_cell.length_c   1.000
_cell.angle_alpha   90.00
_cell.angle_beta   90.00
_cell.angle_gamma   90.00
#
_symmetry.space_group_name_H-M   'P 1'
#
loop_
_entity.id
_entity.type
_entity.pdbx_description
1 polymer ?
#
loop_
_entity_poly.entity_id
_entity_poly.type
_entity_poly.pdbx_seq_one_letter_code
_entity_poly.pdbx_strand_id
1 'polypeptide(L)'
;AVAKEPDNKEAWVNLGAAQGRLRRPKEAIAALETARSKGVRTTTLYNALALAYLQDHRRDKALEYLRESLAIDPDQKDAKDLLSAVGGSS
;
A
#
# COMPACT_ATOMS: atom_id res chain seq x y z
N ALA A 1 -1.63 9.62 32.16
CA ALA A 1 -1.35 8.61 31.11
C ALA A 1 -2.07 9.06 29.85
N VAL A 2 -1.35 9.55 28.84
CA VAL A 2 -1.98 9.87 27.54
C VAL A 2 -2.12 8.55 26.79
N ALA A 3 -3.35 8.04 26.74
CA ALA A 3 -3.72 7.03 25.77
C ALA A 3 -3.48 7.65 24.39
N LYS A 4 -2.40 7.23 23.72
CA LYS A 4 -2.20 7.52 22.30
C LYS A 4 -3.36 6.83 21.59
N GLU A 5 -4.41 7.58 21.28
CA GLU A 5 -5.35 7.16 20.25
C GLU A 5 -4.48 6.85 19.02
N PRO A 6 -4.43 5.59 18.55
CA PRO A 6 -3.78 5.31 17.28
C PRO A 6 -4.47 6.23 16.29
N ASP A 7 -3.70 7.16 15.72
CA ASP A 7 -4.21 8.19 14.81
C ASP A 7 -5.09 7.44 13.81
N ASN A 8 -6.41 7.66 13.87
CA ASN A 8 -7.42 6.72 13.36
C ASN A 8 -7.20 6.38 11.86
N LYS A 9 -6.46 7.25 11.17
CA LYS A 9 -5.96 7.08 9.80
C LYS A 9 -4.96 5.91 9.62
N GLU A 10 -4.08 5.62 10.57
CA GLU A 10 -3.16 4.47 10.53
C GLU A 10 -3.87 3.12 10.77
N ALA A 11 -5.00 3.13 11.49
CA ALA A 11 -5.82 1.94 11.69
C ALA A 11 -6.35 1.40 10.34
N TRP A 12 -6.67 2.29 9.39
CA TRP A 12 -7.06 1.92 8.03
C TRP A 12 -5.94 1.24 7.24
N VAL A 13 -4.67 1.63 7.47
CA VAL A 13 -3.50 0.96 6.87
C VAL A 13 -3.36 -0.46 7.41
N ASN A 14 -3.47 -0.62 8.73
CA ASN A 14 -3.39 -1.92 9.39
C ASN A 14 -4.52 -2.86 8.95
N LEU A 15 -5.75 -2.33 8.85
CA LEU A 15 -6.89 -3.06 8.32
C LEU A 15 -6.64 -3.52 6.89
N GLY A 16 -6.18 -2.61 6.02
CA GLY A 16 -5.84 -2.92 4.64
C GLY A 16 -4.78 -4.01 4.51
N ALA A 17 -3.69 -3.91 5.27
CA ALA A 17 -2.64 -4.92 5.31
C ALA A 17 -3.16 -6.28 5.81
N ALA A 18 -4.02 -6.30 6.84
CA ALA A 18 -4.64 -7.52 7.32
C ALA A 18 -5.56 -8.17 6.26
N GLN A 19 -6.40 -7.38 5.59
CA GLN A 19 -7.26 -7.87 4.49
C GLN A 19 -6.43 -8.41 3.32
N GLY A 20 -5.30 -7.77 3.00
CA GLY A 20 -4.36 -8.26 1.99
C GLY A 20 -3.78 -9.64 2.36
N ARG A 21 -3.41 -9.85 3.64
CA ARG A 21 -2.97 -11.17 4.13
C ARG A 21 -4.07 -12.22 4.08
N LEU A 22 -5.33 -11.80 4.26
CA LEU A 22 -6.52 -12.66 4.12
C LEU A 22 -6.92 -12.91 2.66
N ARG A 23 -6.11 -12.49 1.67
CA ARG A 23 -6.39 -12.67 0.23
C ARG A 23 -7.71 -12.03 -0.19
N ARG A 24 -8.07 -10.92 0.45
CA ARG A 24 -9.25 -10.08 0.16
C ARG A 24 -8.81 -8.75 -0.44
N PRO A 25 -8.32 -8.76 -1.70
CA PRO A 25 -7.67 -7.59 -2.28
C PRO A 25 -8.60 -6.40 -2.42
N LYS A 26 -9.89 -6.61 -2.71
CA LYS A 26 -10.87 -5.52 -2.85
C LYS A 26 -11.13 -4.80 -1.53
N GLU A 27 -11.35 -5.54 -0.43
CA GLU A 27 -11.47 -4.94 0.89
C GLU A 27 -10.18 -4.25 1.34
N ALA A 28 -9.02 -4.83 1.03
CA ALA A 28 -7.73 -4.21 1.32
C ALA A 28 -7.58 -2.86 0.62
N ILE A 29 -7.86 -2.81 -0.70
CA ILE A 29 -7.82 -1.57 -1.48
C ILE A 29 -8.75 -0.52 -0.88
N ALA A 30 -10.00 -0.89 -0.54
CA ALA A 30 -10.97 0.06 0.00
C ALA A 30 -10.51 0.69 1.32
N ALA A 31 -9.96 -0.12 2.24
CA ALA A 31 -9.43 0.37 3.51
C ALA A 31 -8.21 1.29 3.29
N LEU A 32 -7.29 0.90 2.41
CA LEU A 32 -6.08 1.68 2.14
C LEU A 32 -6.38 3.00 1.40
N GLU A 33 -7.30 3.01 0.44
CA GLU A 33 -7.77 4.23 -0.21
C GLU A 33 -8.45 5.18 0.79
N THR A 34 -9.15 4.63 1.80
CA THR A 34 -9.70 5.43 2.89
C THR A 34 -8.57 6.08 3.70
N ALA A 35 -7.52 5.35 4.06
CA ALA A 35 -6.35 5.91 4.73
C ALA A 35 -5.73 7.05 3.90
N ARG A 36 -5.56 6.83 2.58
CA ARG A 36 -5.04 7.83 1.64
C ARG A 36 -5.91 9.08 1.59
N SER A 37 -7.23 8.92 1.51
CA SER A 37 -8.20 10.03 1.52
C SER A 37 -8.16 10.83 2.84
N LYS A 38 -7.78 10.19 3.95
CA LYS A 38 -7.55 10.84 5.26
C LYS A 38 -6.17 11.50 5.38
N GLY A 39 -5.41 11.57 4.29
CA GLY A 39 -4.11 12.25 4.23
C GLY A 39 -2.93 11.40 4.68
N VAL A 40 -3.10 10.09 4.88
CA VAL A 40 -1.96 9.20 5.11
C VAL A 40 -1.12 9.17 3.85
N ARG A 41 0.17 9.46 4.01
CA ARG A 41 1.14 9.50 2.92
C ARG A 41 2.46 8.88 3.41
N THR A 42 2.50 7.56 3.49
CA THR A 42 3.65 6.80 3.98
C THR A 42 4.02 5.69 3.00
N THR A 43 5.28 5.28 3.02
CA THR A 43 5.78 4.14 2.23
C THR A 43 4.97 2.87 2.51
N THR A 44 4.61 2.62 3.78
CA THR A 44 3.78 1.49 4.19
C THR A 44 2.42 1.46 3.49
N LEU A 45 1.71 2.60 3.44
CA LEU A 45 0.42 2.69 2.76
C LEU A 45 0.56 2.37 1.27
N TYR A 46 1.51 3.01 0.59
CA TYR A 46 1.66 2.86 -0.85
C TYR A 46 2.17 1.46 -1.25
N ASN A 47 3.05 0.86 -0.45
CA ASN A 47 3.46 -0.53 -0.63
C ASN A 47 2.27 -1.48 -0.45
N ALA A 48 1.44 -1.26 0.58
CA ALA A 48 0.24 -2.07 0.80
C ALA A 48 -0.77 -1.92 -0.34
N LEU A 49 -0.98 -0.70 -0.87
CA LEU A 49 -1.84 -0.46 -2.03
C LEU A 49 -1.29 -1.22 -3.24
N ALA A 50 0.01 -1.11 -3.51
CA ALA A 50 0.62 -1.81 -4.63
C ALA A 50 0.43 -3.33 -4.54
N LEU A 51 0.71 -3.92 -3.37
CA LEU A 51 0.51 -5.35 -3.14
C LEU A 51 -0.96 -5.77 -3.27
N ALA A 52 -1.89 -4.96 -2.79
CA ALA A 52 -3.32 -5.24 -2.90
C ALA A 52 -3.80 -5.17 -4.36
N TYR A 53 -3.32 -4.19 -5.13
CA TYR A 53 -3.62 -4.09 -6.56
C TYR A 53 -2.98 -5.21 -7.40
N LEU A 54 -1.78 -5.70 -7.04
CA LEU A 54 -1.21 -6.90 -7.66
C LEU A 54 -2.06 -8.14 -7.42
N GLN A 55 -2.56 -8.31 -6.20
CA GLN A 55 -3.46 -9.40 -5.85
C GLN A 55 -4.82 -9.30 -6.56
N ASP A 56 -5.26 -8.09 -6.90
CA ASP A 56 -6.45 -7.82 -7.73
C ASP A 56 -6.14 -7.89 -9.24
N HIS A 57 -4.94 -8.32 -9.65
CA HIS A 57 -4.47 -8.38 -11.04
C HIS A 57 -4.40 -7.02 -11.77
N ARG A 58 -4.44 -5.90 -11.04
CA ARG A 58 -4.35 -4.53 -11.59
C ARG A 58 -2.91 -4.01 -11.54
N ARG A 59 -2.06 -4.57 -12.42
CA ARG A 59 -0.62 -4.27 -12.47
C ARG A 59 -0.31 -2.79 -12.67
N ASP A 60 -1.05 -2.07 -13.52
CA ASP A 60 -0.80 -0.64 -13.78
C ASP A 60 -0.91 0.19 -12.51
N LYS A 61 -1.93 -0.07 -11.69
CA LYS A 61 -2.12 0.60 -10.40
C LYS A 61 -1.06 0.21 -9.38
N ALA A 62 -0.62 -1.05 -9.39
CA ALA A 62 0.48 -1.45 -8.54
C ALA A 62 1.78 -0.70 -8.88
N LEU A 63 2.10 -0.55 -10.16
CA LEU A 63 3.27 0.22 -10.61
C LEU A 63 3.18 1.70 -10.23
N GLU A 64 1.99 2.31 -10.35
CA GLU A 64 1.72 3.69 -9.90
C GLU A 64 2.06 3.84 -8.40
N TYR A 65 1.53 2.97 -7.55
CA TYR A 65 1.74 3.07 -6.11
C TYR A 65 3.15 2.68 -5.64
N LEU A 66 3.85 1.78 -6.36
CA LEU A 66 5.27 1.52 -6.10
C LEU A 66 6.12 2.76 -6.36
N ARG A 67 5.83 3.51 -7.43
CA ARG A 67 6.52 4.77 -7.73
C ARG A 67 6.23 5.83 -6.66
N GLU A 68 4.99 5.95 -6.20
CA GLU A 68 4.64 6.87 -5.10
C GLU A 68 5.37 6.51 -3.80
N SER A 69 5.50 5.22 -3.49
CA SER A 69 6.26 4.76 -2.32
C SER A 69 7.75 5.11 -2.44
N LEU A 70 8.36 4.85 -3.61
CA LEU A 70 9.76 5.15 -3.89
C LEU A 70 10.03 6.66 -4.00
N ALA A 71 9.02 7.48 -4.30
CA ALA A 71 9.15 8.93 -4.25
C ALA A 71 9.26 9.47 -2.81
N ILE A 72 8.74 8.74 -1.80
CA ILE A 72 8.90 9.09 -0.38
C ILE A 72 10.23 8.56 0.15
N ASP A 73 10.51 7.28 -0.10
CA ASP A 73 11.77 6.66 0.28
C ASP A 73 12.33 5.87 -0.91
N PRO A 74 13.32 6.44 -1.62
CA PRO A 74 13.92 5.82 -2.78
C PRO A 74 14.88 4.70 -2.41
N ASP A 75 15.16 4.39 -1.14
CA ASP A 75 16.09 3.30 -0.78
C ASP A 75 15.40 1.93 -0.59
N GLN A 76 14.06 1.89 -0.62
CA GLN A 76 13.29 0.67 -0.40
C GLN A 76 13.60 -0.44 -1.43
N LYS A 77 14.50 -1.35 -1.05
CA LYS A 77 14.93 -2.46 -1.88
C LYS A 77 13.75 -3.33 -2.35
N ASP A 78 12.87 -3.71 -1.44
CA ASP A 78 11.68 -4.53 -1.76
C ASP A 78 10.76 -3.85 -2.78
N ALA A 79 10.55 -2.53 -2.65
CA ALA A 79 9.71 -1.79 -3.59
C ALA A 79 10.36 -1.68 -4.98
N LYS A 80 11.70 -1.51 -5.06
CA LYS A 80 12.44 -1.54 -6.34
C LYS A 80 12.40 -2.91 -7.00
N ASP A 81 12.62 -3.96 -6.23
CA ASP A 81 12.58 -5.34 -6.72
C ASP A 81 11.19 -5.66 -7.26
N LEU A 82 10.14 -5.30 -6.52
CA LEU A 82 8.77 -5.50 -6.94
C LEU A 82 8.40 -4.66 -8.17
N LEU A 83 8.83 -3.39 -8.23
CA LEU A 83 8.61 -2.53 -9.41
C LEU A 83 9.24 -3.12 -10.66
N SER A 84 10.47 -3.64 -10.53
CA SER A 84 11.20 -4.27 -11.63
C SER A 84 10.53 -5.56 -12.08
N ALA A 85 10.13 -6.42 -11.14
CA ALA A 85 9.44 -7.68 -11.44
C ALA A 85 8.09 -7.46 -12.14
N VAL A 86 7.33 -6.46 -11.72
CA VAL A 86 6.01 -6.15 -12.30
C VAL A 86 6.15 -5.41 -13.64
N GLY A 87 7.11 -4.48 -13.75
CA GLY A 87 7.31 -3.65 -14.93
C GLY A 87 8.10 -4.33 -16.06
N GLY A 88 8.94 -5.30 -15.74
CA GLY A 88 9.77 -6.03 -16.70
C GLY A 88 9.10 -7.21 -17.40
N SER A 89 7.79 -7.43 -17.18
CA SER A 89 7.05 -8.56 -17.78
C SER A 89 6.57 -8.28 -19.23
N SER A 90 7.36 -7.58 -20.05
CA SER A 90 7.07 -7.32 -21.48
C SER A 90 7.99 -8.14 -22.39
#